data_AF-A0A831YE13-F1
#
_entry.id   AF-A0A831YE13-F1
#
_cell.length_a   1.000
_cell.length_b   1.000
_cell.length_c   1.000
_cell.angle_alpha   90.00
_cell.angle_beta   90.00
_cell.angle_gamma   90.00
#
_symmetry.space_group_name_H-M   'P 1'
#
loop_
_entity.id
_entity.type
_entity.pdbx_description
1 polymer ?
#
loop_
_entity_poly.entity_id
_entity_poly.type
_entity_poly.pdbx_seq_one_letter_code
_entity_poly.pdbx_strand_id
1 'polypeptide(L)' 'AEEDRLVRPLVKIQQAGPKRKRVQDYVAVQFLVPHPAIVTEDFLQIGPFAKGDLAKLPARDAKDLEERGIVRRFLSA' A
#
# COMPACT_ATOMS: atom_id res chain seq x y z
N ALA A 1 35.03 36.67 2.49
CA ALA A 1 33.79 36.66 1.69
C ALA A 1 33.04 35.37 2.02
N GLU A 2 31.99 35.50 2.82
CA GLU A 2 31.29 34.40 3.53
C GLU A 2 30.17 33.74 2.71
N GLU A 3 29.93 34.18 1.48
CA GLU A 3 28.74 33.78 0.70
C GLU A 3 28.86 32.41 -0.02
N ASP A 4 30.04 31.80 -0.07
CA ASP A 4 30.27 30.63 -0.94
C ASP A 4 30.04 29.25 -0.26
N ARG A 5 29.50 29.22 0.97
CA ARG A 5 29.33 27.98 1.76
C ARG A 5 27.90 27.41 1.81
N LEU A 6 26.91 28.10 1.24
CA LEU A 6 25.50 27.76 1.46
C LEU A 6 24.80 27.01 0.30
N VAL A 7 25.44 26.82 -0.85
CA VAL A 7 24.73 26.34 -2.06
C VAL A 7 24.75 24.81 -2.23
N ARG A 8 25.62 24.09 -1.51
CA ARG A 8 25.81 22.64 -1.71
C ARG A 8 24.74 21.69 -1.13
N PRO A 9 23.87 22.05 -0.16
CA PRO A 9 22.86 21.11 0.35
C PRO A 9 21.59 20.98 -0.50
N LEU A 10 21.22 22.01 -1.27
CA LEU A 10 19.90 22.10 -1.93
C LEU A 10 19.74 21.18 -3.15
N VAL A 11 20.85 20.70 -3.73
CA VAL A 11 20.81 19.86 -4.94
C VAL A 11 20.37 18.42 -4.62
N LYS A 12 20.55 17.93 -3.39
CA LYS A 12 20.17 16.54 -3.02
C LYS A 12 18.67 16.36 -2.79
N ILE A 13 17.94 17.44 -2.47
CA ILE A 13 16.50 17.36 -2.17
C ILE A 13 15.67 17.31 -3.46
N GLN A 14 16.14 17.91 -4.56
CA GLN A 14 15.42 17.93 -5.83
C GLN A 14 15.41 16.59 -6.58
N GLN A 15 16.26 15.62 -6.20
CA GLN A 15 16.24 14.27 -6.77
C GLN A 15 15.19 13.36 -6.12
N ALA A 16 14.60 13.76 -4.99
CA ALA A 16 13.36 13.18 -4.51
C ALA A 16 12.19 13.85 -5.25
N GLY A 17 12.13 13.66 -6.57
CA GLY A 17 10.89 13.91 -7.30
C GLY A 17 9.76 13.19 -6.56
N PRO A 18 8.51 13.72 -6.56
CA PRO A 18 7.40 13.06 -5.88
C PRO A 18 7.45 11.62 -6.36
N LYS A 19 7.72 10.66 -5.45
CA LYS A 19 7.72 9.24 -5.78
C LYS A 19 6.43 9.09 -6.54
N ARG A 20 6.50 8.90 -7.87
CA ARG A 20 5.32 8.69 -8.69
C ARG A 20 4.55 7.70 -7.87
N LYS A 21 3.37 8.09 -7.38
CA LYS A 21 2.42 7.16 -6.76
C LYS A 21 2.38 6.09 -7.82
N ARG A 22 3.14 5.00 -7.65
CA ARG A 22 2.96 3.82 -8.47
C ARG A 22 1.49 3.60 -8.21
N VAL A 23 0.70 3.66 -9.26
CA VAL A 23 -0.70 3.28 -9.18
C VAL A 23 -0.60 1.85 -8.67
N GLN A 24 -0.63 1.70 -7.34
CA GLN A 24 -0.59 0.40 -6.72
C GLN A 24 -1.91 -0.17 -7.18
N ASP A 25 -1.84 -1.28 -7.89
CA ASP A 25 -3.04 -1.93 -8.37
C ASP A 25 -3.81 -2.39 -7.14
N TYR A 26 -4.82 -1.62 -6.74
CA TYR A 26 -5.74 -2.02 -5.69
C TYR A 26 -6.70 -3.04 -6.28
N VAL A 27 -6.87 -4.14 -5.58
CA VAL A 27 -7.77 -5.21 -5.99
C VAL A 27 -8.87 -5.38 -4.96
N ALA A 28 -10.07 -5.69 -5.44
CA ALA A 28 -11.16 -6.07 -4.57
C ALA A 28 -10.97 -7.51 -4.11
N VAL A 29 -11.17 -7.77 -2.83
CA VAL A 29 -11.11 -9.10 -2.24
C VAL A 29 -12.34 -9.37 -1.38
N GLN A 30 -12.71 -10.63 -1.24
CA GLN A 30 -13.69 -11.10 -0.27
C GLN A 30 -13.01 -11.93 0.82
N PHE A 31 -13.27 -11.61 2.09
CA PHE A 31 -12.80 -12.41 3.21
C PHE A 31 -13.58 -13.71 3.33
N LEU A 32 -12.88 -14.83 3.38
CA LEU A 32 -13.48 -16.18 3.48
C LEU A 32 -13.64 -16.62 4.94
N VAL A 33 -12.91 -15.98 5.85
CA VAL A 33 -12.93 -16.19 7.31
C VAL A 33 -12.85 -14.84 8.03
N PRO A 34 -13.33 -14.74 9.29
CA PRO A 34 -13.09 -13.54 10.09
C PRO A 34 -11.59 -13.28 10.27
N HIS A 35 -11.15 -12.05 10.03
CA HIS A 35 -9.75 -11.66 10.15
C HIS A 35 -9.62 -10.36 10.97
N PRO A 36 -8.71 -10.28 11.97
CA PRO A 36 -8.41 -9.03 12.64
C PRO A 36 -8.01 -7.90 11.68
N ALA A 37 -7.95 -6.69 12.23
CA ALA A 37 -7.44 -5.55 11.48
C ALA A 37 -6.00 -5.81 10.99
N ILE A 38 -5.73 -5.40 9.75
CA ILE A 38 -4.42 -5.54 9.12
C ILE A 38 -3.84 -4.14 8.86
N VAL A 39 -2.51 -4.06 8.83
CA VAL A 39 -1.77 -2.87 8.39
C VAL A 39 -1.27 -3.16 6.98
N THR A 40 -1.70 -2.36 6.01
CA THR A 40 -1.30 -2.50 4.60
C THR A 40 0.10 -1.95 4.35
N GLU A 41 0.65 -2.19 3.16
CA GLU A 41 1.94 -1.62 2.76
C GLU A 41 1.99 -0.08 2.79
N ASP A 42 0.83 0.58 2.69
CA ASP A 42 0.69 2.03 2.80
C ASP A 42 0.62 2.52 4.26
N PHE A 43 0.91 1.64 5.23
CA PHE A 43 0.83 1.90 6.67
C PHE A 43 -0.58 2.29 7.13
N LEU A 44 -1.62 1.88 6.39
CA LEU A 44 -3.02 2.11 6.74
C LEU A 44 -3.56 0.88 7.48
N GLN A 45 -4.14 1.12 8.66
CA GLN A 45 -4.86 0.08 9.39
C GLN A 45 -6.31 0.00 8.91
N ILE A 46 -6.76 -1.20 8.55
CA ILE A 46 -8.11 -1.47 8.04
C ILE A 46 -8.69 -2.74 8.67
N GLY A 47 -10.00 -2.81 8.77
CA GLY A 47 -10.72 -3.90 9.45
C GLY A 47 -10.97 -3.59 10.94
N PRO A 48 -11.45 -4.56 11.74
CA PRO A 48 -11.53 -6.01 11.49
C PRO A 48 -12.54 -6.41 10.41
N PHE A 49 -12.37 -7.61 9.86
CA PHE A 49 -13.19 -8.16 8.78
C PHE A 49 -13.96 -9.39 9.23
N ALA A 50 -15.25 -9.46 8.88
CA ALA A 50 -16.06 -10.65 9.01
C ALA A 50 -15.96 -11.54 7.76
N LYS A 51 -16.42 -12.78 7.88
CA LYS A 51 -16.56 -13.68 6.72
C LYS A 51 -17.59 -13.10 5.75
N GLY A 52 -17.19 -12.94 4.49
CA GLY A 52 -17.99 -12.38 3.41
C GLY A 52 -17.70 -10.91 3.12
N ASP A 53 -16.99 -10.21 4.00
CA ASP A 53 -16.69 -8.79 3.83
C ASP A 53 -15.85 -8.54 2.59
N LEU A 54 -16.13 -7.41 1.94
CA LEU A 54 -15.39 -6.93 0.78
C LEU A 54 -14.45 -5.79 1.18
N ALA A 55 -13.20 -5.86 0.71
CA ALA A 55 -12.21 -4.82 0.93
C ALA A 55 -11.42 -4.53 -0.35
N LYS A 56 -10.87 -3.32 -0.45
CA LYS A 56 -9.86 -2.98 -1.46
C LYS A 56 -8.49 -3.00 -0.80
N LEU A 57 -7.61 -3.85 -1.31
CA LEU A 57 -6.26 -4.01 -0.78
C LEU A 57 -5.24 -3.76 -1.88
N PRO A 58 -4.02 -3.29 -1.54
CA PRO A 58 -2.89 -3.33 -2.44
C PRO A 58 -2.69 -4.77 -2.98
N ALA A 59 -2.35 -4.90 -4.26
CA ALA A 59 -2.22 -6.21 -4.92
C ALA A 59 -1.27 -7.16 -4.19
N ARG A 60 -0.24 -6.61 -3.51
CA ARG A 60 0.72 -7.40 -2.73
C ARG A 60 0.03 -8.02 -1.51
N ASP A 61 -0.56 -7.19 -0.65
CA ASP A 61 -1.30 -7.63 0.54
C ASP A 61 -2.43 -8.61 0.17
N ALA A 62 -3.16 -8.33 -0.92
CA ALA A 62 -4.20 -9.21 -1.42
C ALA A 62 -3.68 -10.60 -1.83
N LYS A 63 -2.52 -10.65 -2.50
CA LYS A 63 -1.89 -11.91 -2.91
C LYS A 63 -1.42 -12.71 -1.69
N ASP A 64 -0.77 -12.06 -0.73
CA ASP A 64 -0.31 -12.70 0.51
C ASP A 64 -1.50 -13.31 1.29
N LEU A 65 -2.63 -12.61 1.36
CA LEU A 65 -3.84 -13.14 2.01
C LEU A 65 -4.54 -14.24 1.21
N GLU A 66 -4.49 -14.20 -0.13
CA GLU A 66 -5.04 -15.22 -1.02
C GLU A 66 -4.23 -16.52 -0.91
N GLU A 67 -2.89 -16.45 -0.90
CA GLU A 67 -2.00 -17.61 -0.71
C GLU A 67 -2.19 -18.29 0.65
N ARG A 68 -2.62 -17.54 1.65
CA ARG A 68 -2.97 -18.05 2.99
C ARG A 68 -4.40 -18.59 3.08
N GLY A 69 -5.19 -18.51 2.01
CA GLY A 69 -6.59 -18.96 1.98
C GLY A 69 -7.55 -18.09 2.82
N ILE A 70 -7.16 -16.85 3.14
CA ILE A 70 -7.96 -15.93 3.96
C ILE A 70 -8.95 -15.15 3.10
N VAL A 71 -8.54 -14.75 1.90
CA VAL A 71 -9.36 -13.97 0.98
C VAL A 71 -9.46 -14.61 -0.39
N ARG A 72 -10.51 -14.28 -1.14
CA ARG A 72 -10.66 -14.54 -2.57
C ARG A 72 -10.52 -13.22 -3.32
N ARG A 73 -9.60 -13.15 -4.30
CA ARG A 73 -9.41 -11.95 -5.12
C ARG A 73 -10.39 -11.91 -6.30
N PHE A 74 -10.86 -10.72 -6.64
CA PHE A 74 -11.55 -10.45 -7.89
C PHE A 74 -10.58 -9.75 -8.84
N LEU A 75 -10.31 -10.36 -9.99
CA LEU A 75 -9.59 -9.71 -11.07
C LEU A 75 -10.53 -8.66 -11.69
N SER A 76 -10.10 -7.41 -11.74
CA SER A 76 -10.75 -6.44 -12.63
C SER A 76 -10.47 -6.89 -14.05
N ALA A 77 -11.51 -7.24 -14.80
CA ALA A 77 -11.44 -7.52 -16.23
C ALA A 77 -11.05 -6.27 -17.02
#